data_AF-A0A2D6G7Z2-F1
#
_entry.id   AF-A0A2D6G7Z2-F1
#
_cell.length_a   1.000
_cell.length_b   1.000
_cell.length_c   1.000
_cell.angle_alpha   90.00
_cell.angle_beta   90.00
_cell.angle_gamma   90.00
#
_symmetry.space_group_name_H-M   'P 1'
#
loop_
_entity.id
_entity.type
_entity.pdbx_description
1 polymer ?
#
loop_
_entity_poly.entity_id
_entity_poly.type
_entity_poly.pdbx_seq_one_letter_code
_entity_poly.pdbx_strand_id
1 'polypeptide(L)'
;MDDTSNVIKEIVTSGLQWEMLFTLFQLMVVGYIIIYLRSFLFNEFAWRKFKSSLVIGIGARVRLYNEAGSVDGRIISANRSTIKIETKGKDAVIYVPTKKFPEKEWVVLR
;
A
#
# COMPACT_ATOMS: atom_id res chain seq x y z
N MET A 1 25.38 -35.83 -37.17
CA MET A 1 25.25 -34.88 -36.06
C MET A 1 24.45 -33.69 -36.59
N ASP A 2 23.12 -33.79 -36.65
CA ASP A 2 22.27 -32.67 -37.10
C ASP A 2 20.82 -32.81 -36.60
N ASP A 3 20.35 -34.03 -36.40
CA ASP A 3 18.97 -34.28 -35.94
C ASP A 3 18.67 -33.75 -34.53
N THR A 4 19.62 -33.84 -33.60
CA THR A 4 19.40 -33.36 -32.22
C THR A 4 19.28 -31.83 -32.14
N SER A 5 20.01 -31.11 -33.01
CA SER A 5 19.93 -29.64 -33.13
C SER A 5 18.57 -29.21 -33.68
N ASN A 6 18.07 -29.93 -34.69
CA ASN A 6 16.78 -29.65 -35.29
C ASN A 6 15.62 -29.97 -34.34
N VAL A 7 15.68 -31.09 -33.61
CA VAL A 7 14.65 -31.44 -32.60
C VAL A 7 14.62 -30.44 -31.43
N ILE A 8 15.78 -29.96 -30.96
CA ILE A 8 15.81 -28.93 -29.91
C ILE A 8 15.26 -27.60 -30.43
N LYS A 9 15.63 -27.20 -31.65
CA LYS A 9 15.05 -26.02 -32.28
C LYS A 9 13.54 -26.17 -32.42
N GLU A 10 13.05 -27.32 -32.84
CA GLU A 10 11.63 -27.61 -33.02
C GLU A 10 10.87 -27.64 -31.69
N ILE A 11 11.45 -28.16 -30.60
CA ILE A 11 10.84 -28.09 -29.26
C ILE A 11 10.82 -26.64 -28.74
N VAL A 12 11.83 -25.84 -29.07
CA VAL A 12 11.89 -24.42 -28.66
C VAL A 12 10.96 -23.55 -29.51
N THR A 13 10.86 -23.80 -30.82
CA THR A 13 9.99 -23.04 -31.74
C THR A 13 8.54 -23.53 -31.73
N SER A 14 8.29 -24.80 -31.44
CA SER A 14 6.93 -25.39 -31.37
C SER A 14 6.41 -25.49 -29.94
N GLY A 15 7.28 -25.59 -28.93
CA GLY A 15 6.91 -25.69 -27.51
C GLY A 15 6.67 -24.33 -26.85
N LEU A 16 7.26 -23.26 -27.38
CA LEU A 16 6.90 -21.89 -27.00
C LEU A 16 5.77 -21.38 -27.90
N GLN A 17 4.61 -22.03 -27.82
CA GLN A 17 3.43 -21.56 -28.51
C GLN A 17 3.16 -20.12 -28.05
N TRP A 18 3.17 -19.17 -29.00
CA TRP A 18 2.89 -17.76 -28.74
C TRP A 18 1.59 -17.56 -27.94
N GLU A 19 0.64 -18.46 -28.11
CA GLU A 19 -0.62 -18.52 -27.36
C GLU A 19 -0.41 -18.78 -25.85
N MET A 20 0.51 -19.67 -25.46
CA MET A 20 0.85 -19.91 -24.05
C MET A 20 1.55 -18.70 -23.42
N LEU A 21 2.47 -18.07 -24.15
CA LEU A 21 3.13 -16.84 -23.69
C LEU A 21 2.12 -15.71 -23.48
N PHE A 22 1.18 -15.54 -24.41
CA PHE A 22 0.13 -14.55 -24.29
C PHE A 22 -0.80 -14.84 -23.10
N THR A 23 -1.17 -16.10 -22.89
CA THR A 23 -2.00 -16.52 -21.75
C THR A 23 -1.29 -16.26 -20.42
N LEU A 24 0.00 -16.58 -20.32
CA LEU A 24 0.82 -16.27 -19.14
C LEU A 24 0.90 -14.76 -18.88
N PHE A 25 1.12 -13.97 -19.93
CA PHE A 25 1.15 -12.52 -19.82
C PHE A 25 -0.20 -11.96 -19.34
N GLN A 26 -1.31 -12.45 -19.89
CA GLN A 26 -2.66 -12.08 -19.44
C GLN A 26 -2.86 -12.39 -17.95
N LEU A 27 -2.45 -13.57 -17.48
CA LEU A 27 -2.53 -13.93 -16.07
C LEU A 27 -1.69 -13.01 -15.18
N MET A 28 -0.48 -12.64 -15.62
CA MET A 28 0.36 -11.68 -14.89
C MET A 28 -0.30 -10.30 -14.82
N VAL A 29 -0.87 -9.82 -15.93
CA VAL A 29 -1.58 -8.53 -16.00
C VAL A 29 -2.81 -8.55 -15.10
N VAL A 30 -3.63 -9.59 -15.16
CA VAL A 30 -4.81 -9.74 -14.30
C VAL A 30 -4.40 -9.80 -12.83
N GLY A 31 -3.37 -10.58 -12.49
CA GLY A 31 -2.81 -10.64 -11.14
C GLY A 31 -2.36 -9.27 -10.63
N TYR A 32 -1.63 -8.52 -11.47
CA TYR A 32 -1.21 -7.16 -11.17
C TYR A 32 -2.41 -6.22 -10.93
N ILE A 33 -3.42 -6.27 -11.81
CA ILE A 33 -4.65 -5.46 -11.69
C ILE A 33 -5.37 -5.76 -10.39
N ILE A 34 -5.51 -7.04 -10.00
CA ILE A 34 -6.17 -7.43 -8.74
C ILE A 34 -5.41 -6.88 -7.53
N ILE A 35 -4.07 -7.02 -7.49
CA ILE A 35 -3.24 -6.50 -6.40
C ILE A 35 -3.33 -4.98 -6.31
N TYR A 36 -3.32 -4.31 -7.47
CA TYR A 36 -3.44 -2.85 -7.56
C TYR A 36 -4.81 -2.37 -7.05
N LEU A 37 -5.90 -2.97 -7.53
CA LEU A 37 -7.27 -2.67 -7.10
C LEU A 37 -7.44 -2.88 -5.60
N ARG A 38 -6.93 -4.01 -5.07
CA ARG A 38 -6.96 -4.28 -3.63
C ARG A 38 -6.29 -3.15 -2.85
N SER A 39 -5.06 -2.78 -3.24
CA SER A 39 -4.29 -1.73 -2.59
C SER A 39 -4.99 -0.36 -2.66
N PHE A 40 -5.60 -0.05 -3.81
CA PHE A 40 -6.38 1.17 -4.01
C PHE A 40 -7.61 1.22 -3.09
N LEU A 41 -8.38 0.13 -3.03
CA LEU A 41 -9.57 0.04 -2.19
C LEU A 41 -9.23 0.20 -0.70
N PHE A 42 -8.21 -0.49 -0.20
CA PHE A 42 -7.79 -0.36 1.20
C PHE A 42 -7.44 1.09 1.56
N ASN A 43 -6.74 1.79 0.67
CA ASN A 43 -6.36 3.17 0.92
C ASN A 43 -7.57 4.12 0.92
N GLU A 44 -8.52 3.90 0.00
CA GLU A 44 -9.74 4.70 -0.09
C GLU A 44 -10.67 4.46 1.11
N PHE A 45 -10.83 3.21 1.55
CA PHE A 45 -11.58 2.88 2.77
C PHE A 45 -10.95 3.51 4.01
N ALA A 46 -9.63 3.43 4.15
CA ALA A 46 -8.93 4.05 5.27
C ALA A 46 -9.12 5.58 5.29
N TRP A 47 -9.06 6.22 4.12
CA TRP A 47 -9.31 7.65 3.99
C TRP A 47 -10.75 8.03 4.37
N ARG A 48 -11.74 7.27 3.91
CA ARG A 48 -13.15 7.50 4.28
C ARG A 48 -13.36 7.33 5.79
N LYS A 49 -12.74 6.33 6.40
CA LYS A 49 -12.80 6.10 7.86
C LYS A 49 -12.17 7.27 8.62
N PHE A 50 -11.03 7.79 8.16
CA PHE A 50 -10.41 8.98 8.74
C PHE A 50 -11.32 10.21 8.62
N LYS A 51 -11.83 10.51 7.42
CA LYS A 51 -12.72 11.66 7.19
C LYS A 51 -14.02 11.59 8.01
N SER A 52 -14.56 10.39 8.22
CA SER A 52 -15.79 10.18 8.98
C SER A 52 -15.57 10.12 10.50
N SER A 53 -14.33 10.16 10.97
CA SER A 53 -14.02 10.09 12.39
C SER A 53 -14.35 11.41 13.09
N LEU A 54 -15.24 11.35 14.09
CA LEU A 54 -15.59 12.51 14.92
C LEU A 54 -14.55 12.79 16.02
N VAL A 55 -13.74 11.78 16.37
CA VAL A 55 -12.83 11.82 17.52
C VAL A 55 -11.41 12.19 17.09
N ILE A 56 -11.00 11.72 15.90
CA ILE A 56 -9.65 11.90 15.37
C ILE A 56 -9.76 12.62 14.03
N GLY A 57 -9.35 13.89 14.01
CA GLY A 57 -9.39 14.73 12.83
C GLY A 57 -8.25 15.76 12.83
N ILE A 58 -8.27 16.65 11.83
CA ILE A 58 -7.30 17.75 11.78
C ILE A 58 -7.47 18.62 13.02
N GLY A 59 -6.35 18.92 13.68
CA GLY A 59 -6.29 19.69 14.92
C GLY A 59 -6.31 18.85 16.19
N ALA A 60 -6.69 17.57 16.12
CA ALA A 60 -6.71 16.68 17.28
C ALA A 60 -5.29 16.37 17.77
N ARG A 61 -5.11 16.28 19.10
CA ARG A 61 -3.88 15.78 19.71
C ARG A 61 -3.99 14.27 19.89
N VAL A 62 -3.03 13.55 19.35
CA VAL A 62 -3.00 12.10 19.33
C VAL A 62 -1.68 11.59 19.88
N ARG A 63 -1.75 10.46 20.56
CA ARG A 63 -0.62 9.63 20.94
C ARG A 63 -0.58 8.41 20.04
N LEU A 64 0.56 8.20 19.40
CA LEU A 64 0.83 7.04 18.55
C LEU A 64 1.88 6.16 19.20
N TYR A 65 1.56 4.88 19.35
CA TYR A 65 2.53 3.89 19.81
C TYR A 65 3.40 3.40 18.62
N ASN A 66 4.67 3.20 18.92
CA ASN A 66 5.68 2.62 18.04
C ASN A 66 6.56 1.65 18.86
N GLU A 67 7.38 0.84 18.20
CA GLU A 67 8.25 -0.13 18.87
C GLU A 67 9.22 0.53 19.87
N ALA A 68 9.57 1.80 19.65
CA ALA A 68 10.45 2.59 20.52
C ALA A 68 9.72 3.39 21.62
N GLY A 69 8.39 3.24 21.77
CA GLY A 69 7.59 3.96 22.78
C GLY A 69 6.37 4.69 22.21
N SER A 70 6.03 5.85 22.77
CA SER A 70 4.87 6.64 22.33
C SER A 70 5.29 8.01 21.82
N VAL A 71 4.65 8.47 20.75
CA VAL A 71 4.84 9.81 20.20
C VAL A 71 3.56 10.61 20.26
N ASP A 72 3.64 11.75 20.93
CA ASP A 72 2.54 12.69 21.08
C ASP A 72 2.66 13.81 20.07
N GLY A 73 1.57 14.12 19.39
CA GLY A 73 1.55 15.21 18.43
C GLY A 73 0.16 15.67 18.05
N ARG A 74 0.11 16.74 17.26
CA ARG A 74 -1.12 17.31 16.73
C ARG A 74 -1.22 17.00 15.25
N ILE A 75 -2.39 16.54 14.80
CA ILE A 75 -2.65 16.36 13.38
C ILE A 75 -2.76 17.75 12.73
N ILE A 76 -1.83 18.08 11.84
CA ILE A 76 -1.81 19.39 11.15
C ILE A 76 -2.48 19.33 9.78
N SER A 77 -2.37 18.18 9.11
CA SER A 77 -3.00 17.96 7.80
C SER A 77 -3.13 16.47 7.53
N ALA A 78 -4.06 16.12 6.64
CA ALA A 78 -4.23 14.76 6.18
C ALA A 78 -4.71 14.76 4.74
N ASN A 79 -4.24 13.79 3.96
CA ASN A 79 -4.68 13.52 2.60
C ASN A 79 -4.87 12.00 2.41
N ARG A 80 -5.24 11.58 1.19
CA ARG A 80 -5.49 10.17 0.88
C ARG A 80 -4.28 9.26 1.06
N SER A 81 -3.05 9.79 1.07
CA SER A 81 -1.84 8.97 1.21
C SER A 81 -1.24 9.06 2.62
N THR A 82 -1.32 10.22 3.27
CA THR A 82 -0.56 10.55 4.47
C THR A 82 -1.34 11.44 5.44
N ILE A 83 -1.15 11.18 6.73
CA ILE A 83 -1.57 12.01 7.86
C ILE A 83 -0.29 12.61 8.45
N LYS A 84 -0.23 13.94 8.53
CA LYS A 84 0.91 14.68 9.09
C LYS A 84 0.64 15.06 10.53
N ILE A 85 1.60 14.72 11.40
CA ILE A 85 1.49 14.92 12.84
C ILE A 85 2.71 15.71 13.30
N GLU A 86 2.46 16.87 13.87
CA GLU A 86 3.50 17.74 14.43
C GLU A 86 3.71 17.39 15.91
N THR A 87 4.96 17.11 16.28
CA THR A 87 5.32 16.80 17.66
C THR A 87 5.70 18.06 18.42
N LYS A 88 5.16 18.23 19.63
CA LYS A 88 5.54 19.37 20.47
C LYS A 88 6.96 19.19 21.01
N GLY A 89 7.80 20.21 20.85
CA GLY A 89 9.12 20.30 21.47
C GLY A 89 10.29 19.73 20.66
N LYS A 90 10.05 19.20 19.45
CA LYS A 90 11.12 18.72 18.55
C LYS A 90 11.04 19.25 17.12
N ASP A 91 10.06 20.11 16.80
CA ASP A 91 9.73 20.57 15.44
C ASP A 91 9.72 19.45 14.39
N ALA A 92 9.45 18.21 14.82
CA ALA A 92 9.47 17.05 13.96
C ALA A 92 8.07 16.76 13.44
N VAL A 93 7.96 16.62 12.12
CA VAL A 93 6.73 16.22 11.43
C VAL A 93 6.79 14.74 11.13
N ILE A 94 5.83 14.00 11.68
CA ILE A 94 5.66 12.57 11.45
C ILE A 94 4.65 12.36 10.35
N TYR A 95 5.05 11.54 9.38
CA TYR A 95 4.23 11.16 8.25
C TYR A 95 3.72 9.74 8.46
N VAL A 96 2.42 9.60 8.72
CA VAL A 96 1.76 8.32 8.90
C VAL A 96 0.97 8.00 7.63
N PRO A 97 1.21 6.85 6.96
CA PRO A 97 0.39 6.45 5.83
C PRO A 97 -1.08 6.32 6.24
N THR A 98 -1.99 6.95 5.49
CA THR A 98 -3.44 6.94 5.79
C THR A 98 -3.99 5.52 5.85
N LYS A 99 -3.49 4.61 5.01
CA LYS A 99 -3.84 3.18 5.04
C LYS A 99 -3.63 2.50 6.40
N LYS A 100 -2.73 3.01 7.26
CA LYS A 100 -2.48 2.48 8.61
C LYS A 100 -3.46 3.03 9.66
N PHE A 101 -4.30 4.00 9.31
CA PHE A 101 -5.27 4.58 10.23
C PHE A 101 -6.22 3.54 10.85
N PRO A 102 -6.80 2.58 10.10
CA PRO A 102 -7.72 1.60 10.67
C PRO A 102 -7.04 0.55 11.56
N GLU A 103 -5.74 0.32 11.35
CA GLU A 103 -4.97 -0.75 12.00
C GLU A 103 -4.23 -0.27 13.26
N LYS A 104 -3.82 1.00 13.29
CA LYS A 104 -3.14 1.57 14.45
C LYS A 104 -4.12 1.95 15.55
N GLU A 105 -3.69 1.75 16.79
CA GLU A 105 -4.36 2.33 17.95
C GLU A 105 -4.03 3.83 18.04
N TRP A 106 -5.07 4.65 17.94
CA TRP A 106 -4.98 6.10 18.08
C TRP A 106 -5.58 6.50 19.41
N VAL A 107 -4.76 7.03 20.31
CA VAL A 107 -5.23 7.55 21.59
C VAL A 107 -5.35 9.06 21.48
N VAL A 108 -6.54 9.59 21.73
CA VAL A 108 -6.77 11.04 21.73
C VAL A 108 -6.44 11.59 23.11
N LEU A 109 -5.56 12.59 23.13
CA LEU A 109 -5.18 13.30 24.35
C LEU A 109 -6.14 14.48 24.54
N ARG A 110 -6.82 14.51 25.70
CA ARG A 110 -7.68 15.65 26.10
C ARG A 110 -6.84 16.84 26.56
#